data_AF-C0ZW30-F1
#
_entry.id   AF-C0ZW30-F1
#
_cell.length_a   1.000
_cell.length_b   1.000
_cell.length_c   1.000
_cell.angle_alpha   90.00
_cell.angle_beta   90.00
_cell.angle_gamma   90.00
#
_symmetry.space_group_name_H-M   'P 1'
#
loop_
_entity.id
_entity.type
_entity.pdbx_description
1 polymer ?
#
loop_
_entity_poly.entity_id
_entity_poly.type
_entity_poly.pdbx_seq_one_letter_code
_entity_poly.pdbx_strand_id
1 'polypeptide(L)'
;MSNTETANPTAKAVAKHVRVTPMKARRVVDLVRGRSVEDALNILKFAPQAASEPVAKVIASAAANAENNLDLDPSTLVVATAFVDEGATLKRFQPRAQGRAFRIRKRTSHITVIVESLPKTGTSTRNRRKGSAQ
;
A
#
# COMPACT_ATOMS: atom_id res chain seq x y z
N MET A 1 25.13 5.99 -1.52
CA MET A 1 23.82 6.62 -1.76
C MET A 1 23.40 6.21 -3.16
N SER A 2 22.41 5.34 -3.32
CA SER A 2 21.96 4.91 -4.63
C SER A 2 21.02 5.97 -5.20
N ASN A 3 21.49 6.75 -6.16
CA ASN A 3 20.63 7.58 -7.00
C ASN A 3 19.84 6.63 -7.92
N THR A 4 18.72 6.10 -7.44
CA THR A 4 17.77 5.42 -8.31
C THR A 4 17.02 6.50 -9.06
N GLU A 5 17.48 6.82 -10.26
CA GLU A 5 16.67 7.54 -11.26
C GLU A 5 15.46 6.68 -11.57
N THR A 6 14.32 6.98 -10.94
CA THR A 6 13.06 6.33 -11.29
C THR A 6 12.64 6.86 -12.66
N ALA A 7 12.56 5.97 -13.66
CA ALA A 7 12.26 6.36 -15.04
C ALA A 7 10.88 7.00 -15.21
N ASN A 8 9.94 6.67 -14.33
CA ASN A 8 8.57 7.15 -14.37
C ASN A 8 8.28 8.11 -13.21
N PRO A 9 7.36 9.07 -13.39
CA PRO A 9 7.01 10.02 -12.34
C PRO A 9 6.31 9.31 -11.18
N THR A 10 6.74 9.62 -9.96
CA THR A 10 6.26 8.96 -8.73
C THR A 10 5.75 9.95 -7.71
N ALA A 11 4.71 9.56 -6.96
CA ALA A 11 4.25 10.26 -5.76
C ALA A 11 4.32 9.36 -4.53
N LYS A 12 4.49 9.97 -3.35
CA LYS A 12 4.65 9.25 -2.08
C LYS A 12 3.65 9.73 -1.04
N ALA A 13 3.20 8.80 -0.19
CA ALA A 13 2.50 9.10 1.05
C ALA A 13 3.05 8.27 2.21
N VAL A 14 3.01 8.83 3.41
CA VAL A 14 3.50 8.19 4.63
C VAL A 14 2.53 8.44 5.78
N ALA A 15 2.04 7.37 6.41
CA ALA A 15 1.37 7.45 7.70
C ALA A 15 2.32 7.00 8.81
N LYS A 16 2.53 7.86 9.81
CA LYS A 16 3.43 7.59 10.94
C LYS A 16 2.66 7.24 12.21
N HIS A 17 3.26 6.40 13.05
CA HIS A 17 2.72 6.01 14.36
C HIS A 17 1.34 5.34 14.29
N VAL A 18 1.08 4.59 13.21
CA VAL A 18 -0.14 3.84 13.03
C VAL A 18 -0.23 2.76 14.11
N ARG A 19 -1.35 2.70 14.85
CA ARG A 19 -1.57 1.77 15.96
C ARG A 19 -1.90 0.35 15.49
N VAL A 20 -1.11 -0.15 14.55
CA VAL A 20 -1.17 -1.50 14.01
C VAL A 20 0.22 -2.11 14.10
N THR A 21 0.30 -3.36 14.55
CA THR A 21 1.55 -4.12 14.58
C THR A 21 2.11 -4.26 13.16
N PRO A 22 3.41 -4.01 12.92
CA PRO A 22 4.01 -4.05 11.58
C PRO A 22 3.72 -5.36 10.83
N MET A 23 3.77 -6.51 11.50
CA MET A 23 3.41 -7.81 10.90
C MET A 23 1.99 -7.85 10.30
N LYS A 24 0.99 -7.27 10.98
CA LYS A 24 -0.39 -7.26 10.47
C LYS A 24 -0.54 -6.30 9.29
N ALA A 25 0.14 -5.16 9.33
CA ALA A 25 0.15 -4.20 8.24
C ALA A 25 0.90 -4.73 7.00
N ARG A 26 2.05 -5.40 7.17
CA ARG A 26 2.83 -6.01 6.07
C ARG A 26 1.98 -7.00 5.26
N ARG A 27 1.25 -7.89 5.94
CA ARG A 27 0.34 -8.85 5.28
C ARG A 27 -0.69 -8.19 4.36
N VAL A 28 -1.20 -7.02 4.75
CA VAL A 28 -2.17 -6.27 3.94
C VAL A 28 -1.47 -5.53 2.80
N VAL A 29 -0.33 -4.90 3.08
CA VAL A 29 0.47 -4.20 2.06
C VAL A 29 0.96 -5.14 0.95
N ASP A 30 1.31 -6.37 1.29
CA ASP A 30 1.75 -7.38 0.31
C ASP A 30 0.64 -7.77 -0.68
N LEU A 31 -0.65 -7.61 -0.33
CA LEU A 31 -1.78 -7.91 -1.24
C LEU A 31 -1.90 -6.89 -2.38
N VAL A 32 -1.48 -5.65 -2.15
CA VAL A 32 -1.71 -4.51 -3.06
C VAL A 32 -0.45 -4.04 -3.78
N ARG A 33 0.72 -4.56 -3.42
CA ARG A 33 1.98 -4.24 -4.11
C ARG A 33 1.90 -4.67 -5.57
N GLY A 34 2.23 -3.78 -6.49
CA GLY A 34 2.22 -4.02 -7.94
C GLY A 34 0.82 -4.00 -8.58
N ARG A 35 -0.24 -3.66 -7.85
CA ARG A 35 -1.60 -3.51 -8.39
C ARG A 35 -1.87 -2.06 -8.80
N SER A 36 -2.84 -1.87 -9.70
CA SER A 36 -3.37 -0.53 -9.99
C SER A 36 -3.92 0.09 -8.70
N VAL A 37 -3.88 1.42 -8.60
CA VAL A 37 -4.43 2.14 -7.43
C VAL A 37 -5.92 1.84 -7.25
N GLU A 38 -6.67 1.78 -8.34
CA GLU A 38 -8.09 1.45 -8.33
C GLU A 38 -8.35 0.04 -7.79
N ASP A 39 -7.65 -0.98 -8.31
CA ASP A 39 -7.77 -2.36 -7.82
C ASP A 39 -7.35 -2.47 -6.35
N ALA A 40 -6.27 -1.79 -5.96
CA ALA A 40 -5.80 -1.78 -4.59
C ALA A 40 -6.83 -1.21 -3.63
N LEU A 41 -7.47 -0.09 -3.97
CA LEU A 41 -8.54 0.50 -3.16
C LEU A 41 -9.77 -0.43 -3.07
N ASN A 42 -10.13 -1.09 -4.17
CA ASN A 42 -11.22 -2.05 -4.20
C ASN A 42 -10.95 -3.28 -3.32
N ILE A 43 -9.76 -3.88 -3.42
CA ILE A 43 -9.34 -4.99 -2.58
C ILE A 43 -9.39 -4.59 -1.10
N LEU A 44 -8.86 -3.42 -0.75
CA LEU A 44 -8.78 -2.98 0.65
C LEU A 44 -10.14 -2.62 1.23
N LYS A 45 -11.07 -2.12 0.42
CA LYS A 45 -12.44 -1.82 0.84
C LYS A 45 -13.17 -3.06 1.37
N PHE A 46 -12.91 -4.23 0.78
CA PHE A 46 -13.55 -5.50 1.16
C PHE A 46 -12.65 -6.45 1.95
N ALA A 47 -11.40 -6.07 2.21
CA ALA A 47 -10.48 -6.89 2.98
C ALA A 47 -10.94 -6.98 4.46
N PRO A 48 -11.04 -8.18 5.05
CA PRO A 48 -11.54 -8.36 6.42
C PRO A 48 -10.54 -7.95 7.52
N GLN A 49 -9.32 -7.58 7.13
CA GLN A 49 -8.25 -7.24 8.07
C GLN A 49 -8.37 -5.79 8.51
N ALA A 50 -8.40 -5.51 9.82
CA ALA A 50 -8.46 -4.13 10.34
C ALA A 50 -7.29 -3.22 9.91
N ALA A 51 -6.18 -3.79 9.43
CA ALA A 51 -5.08 -3.03 8.86
C ALA A 51 -5.37 -2.49 7.45
N SER A 52 -6.47 -2.88 6.81
CA SER A 52 -6.87 -2.39 5.48
C SER A 52 -7.21 -0.91 5.49
N GLU A 53 -7.94 -0.45 6.52
CA GLU A 53 -8.38 0.94 6.62
C GLU A 53 -7.21 1.95 6.60
N PRO A 54 -6.16 1.85 7.44
CA PRO A 54 -5.04 2.78 7.37
C PRO A 54 -4.26 2.66 6.06
N VAL A 55 -4.12 1.46 5.49
CA VAL A 55 -3.41 1.28 4.21
C VAL A 55 -4.18 1.93 3.06
N ALA A 56 -5.51 1.78 3.03
CA ALA A 56 -6.38 2.40 2.03
C ALA A 56 -6.29 3.93 2.07
N LYS A 57 -6.30 4.52 3.28
CA LYS A 57 -6.11 5.97 3.45
C LYS A 57 -4.76 6.45 2.92
N VAL A 58 -3.68 5.69 3.13
CA VAL A 58 -2.36 6.05 2.62
C VAL A 58 -2.30 5.95 1.10
N ILE A 59 -2.90 4.93 0.50
CA ILE A 59 -2.97 4.79 -0.97
C ILE A 59 -3.79 5.91 -1.59
N ALA A 60 -4.96 6.22 -1.01
CA ALA A 60 -5.78 7.33 -1.46
C ALA A 60 -5.03 8.67 -1.35
N SER A 61 -4.29 8.89 -0.27
CA SER A 61 -3.42 10.07 -0.13
C SER A 61 -2.28 10.10 -1.15
N ALA A 62 -1.68 8.95 -1.48
CA ALA A 62 -0.63 8.87 -2.50
C ALA A 62 -1.18 9.20 -3.89
N ALA A 63 -2.37 8.71 -4.22
CA ALA A 63 -3.08 9.04 -5.45
C ALA A 63 -3.42 10.53 -5.52
N ALA A 64 -3.97 11.10 -4.46
CA ALA A 64 -4.26 12.54 -4.39
C ALA A 64 -3.00 13.40 -4.50
N ASN A 65 -1.86 12.95 -3.96
CA ASN A 65 -0.59 13.64 -4.12
C ASN A 65 -0.07 13.59 -5.56
N ALA A 66 -0.31 12.48 -6.27
CA ALA A 66 0.05 12.34 -7.68
C ALA A 66 -0.81 13.24 -8.57
N GLU A 67 -2.12 13.28 -8.31
CA GLU A 67 -3.08 14.08 -9.08
C GLU A 67 -2.85 15.58 -8.85
N ASN A 68 -2.81 16.05 -7.61
CA ASN A 68 -2.81 17.49 -7.33
C ASN A 68 -1.43 18.16 -7.44
N ASN A 69 -0.33 17.43 -7.20
CA ASN A 69 1.01 18.04 -7.18
C ASN A 69 1.85 17.72 -8.42
N LEU A 70 1.53 16.66 -9.17
CA LEU A 70 2.30 16.21 -10.33
C LEU A 70 1.43 16.10 -11.60
N ASP A 71 0.15 16.48 -11.54
CA ASP A 71 -0.81 16.42 -12.64
C ASP A 71 -0.85 15.03 -13.34
N LEU A 72 -0.66 13.96 -12.56
CA LEU A 72 -0.66 12.59 -13.07
C LEU A 72 -2.09 12.04 -13.16
N ASP A 73 -2.37 11.30 -14.23
CA ASP A 73 -3.66 10.64 -14.43
C ASP A 73 -3.86 9.49 -13.41
N PRO A 74 -4.87 9.56 -12.52
CA PRO A 74 -5.14 8.54 -11.52
C PRO A 74 -5.34 7.13 -12.10
N SER A 75 -5.85 7.02 -13.33
CA SER A 75 -6.11 5.73 -13.99
C SER A 75 -4.84 4.98 -14.40
N THR A 76 -3.71 5.69 -14.50
CA THR A 76 -2.40 5.11 -14.87
C THR A 76 -1.55 4.74 -13.66
N LEU A 77 -2.00 5.08 -12.45
CA LEU A 77 -1.21 4.91 -11.25
C LEU A 77 -1.19 3.44 -10.79
N VAL A 78 0.01 2.96 -10.51
CA VAL A 78 0.26 1.64 -9.94
C VAL A 78 1.01 1.80 -8.61
N VAL A 79 0.71 0.92 -7.65
CA VAL A 79 1.44 0.85 -6.38
C VAL A 79 2.79 0.19 -6.63
N ALA A 80 3.79 0.98 -7.00
CA ALA A 80 5.14 0.49 -7.30
C ALA A 80 5.83 -0.10 -6.07
N THR A 81 5.84 0.66 -4.97
CA THR A 81 6.53 0.25 -3.74
C THR A 81 5.66 0.54 -2.53
N ALA A 82 5.49 -0.47 -1.69
CA ALA A 82 4.79 -0.33 -0.42
C ALA A 82 5.48 -1.17 0.66
N PHE A 83 5.85 -0.53 1.76
CA PHE A 83 6.56 -1.17 2.87
C PHE A 83 6.12 -0.60 4.21
N VAL A 84 6.40 -1.37 5.27
CA VAL A 84 5.99 -1.04 6.63
C VAL A 84 7.15 -1.24 7.60
N ASP A 85 7.51 -0.16 8.27
CA ASP A 85 8.57 -0.13 9.28
C ASP A 85 8.00 -0.19 10.69
N GLU A 86 8.84 -0.59 11.64
CA GLU A 86 8.47 -0.56 13.05
C GLU A 86 8.50 0.87 13.58
N GLY A 87 7.50 1.22 14.38
CA GLY A 87 7.47 2.49 15.11
C GLY A 87 7.75 2.31 16.60
N ALA A 88 7.53 3.38 17.35
CA ALA A 88 7.65 3.38 18.80
C ALA A 88 6.76 2.28 19.44
N THR A 89 7.33 1.55 20.39
CA THR A 89 6.61 0.50 21.12
C THR A 89 6.28 0.98 22.53
N LEU A 90 4.99 1.10 22.81
CA LEU A 90 4.52 1.47 24.15
C LEU A 90 4.59 0.26 25.09
N LYS A 91 5.27 0.45 26.22
CA LYS A 91 5.42 -0.56 27.28
C LYS A 91 4.19 -0.53 28.20
N ARG A 92 3.53 -1.68 28.41
CA ARG A 92 2.40 -1.87 29.33
C ARG A 92 2.64 -3.12 30.16
N PHE A 93 2.07 -3.19 31.35
CA PHE A 93 2.12 -4.37 32.22
C PHE A 93 0.72 -4.95 32.40
N GLN A 94 0.63 -6.28 32.42
CA GLN A 94 -0.58 -7.00 32.75
C GLN A 94 -0.37 -7.75 34.06
N PRO A 95 -1.17 -7.49 35.10
CA PRO A 95 -1.11 -8.24 36.34
C PRO A 95 -1.47 -9.71 36.08
N ARG A 96 -0.77 -10.61 36.76
CA ARG A 96 -0.96 -12.07 36.69
C ARG A 96 -0.92 -12.67 38.09
N ALA A 97 -1.26 -13.96 38.19
CA ALA A 97 -1.27 -14.70 39.45
C ALA A 97 0.09 -14.62 40.20
N GLN A 98 0.02 -14.74 41.53
CA GLN A 98 1.18 -14.74 42.43
C GLN A 98 2.02 -13.44 42.36
N GLY A 99 1.37 -12.27 42.25
CA GLY A 99 2.06 -10.97 42.24
C GLY A 99 2.97 -10.72 41.02
N ARG A 100 2.87 -11.55 39.97
CA ARG A 100 3.71 -11.43 38.77
C ARG A 100 3.14 -10.38 37.82
N ALA A 101 4.02 -9.67 37.10
CA ALA A 101 3.64 -8.75 36.03
C ALA A 101 4.21 -9.21 34.69
N PHE A 102 3.36 -9.40 33.68
CA PHE A 102 3.78 -9.74 32.32
C PHE A 102 3.81 -8.49 31.44
N ARG A 103 4.76 -8.42 30.52
CA ARG A 103 4.89 -7.29 29.59
C ARG A 103 3.92 -7.42 28.41
N ILE A 104 3.16 -6.37 28.14
CA ILE A 104 2.42 -6.17 26.89
C ILE A 104 3.13 -5.08 26.08
N ARG A 105 3.43 -5.38 24.82
CA ARG A 105 3.96 -4.39 23.86
C ARG A 105 2.84 -3.90 22.95
N LYS A 106 2.49 -2.62 23.05
CA LYS A 106 1.60 -1.98 22.09
C LYS A 106 2.47 -1.33 21.01
N ARG A 107 2.78 -2.11 19.98
CA ARG A 107 3.62 -1.71 18.85
C ARG A 107 2.85 -0.78 17.92
N THR A 108 3.56 0.15 17.30
CA THR A 108 3.07 0.98 16.20
C THR A 108 3.89 0.70 14.93
N SER A 109 3.44 1.22 13.81
CA SER A 109 4.12 1.09 12.52
C SER A 109 4.13 2.41 11.74
N HIS A 110 5.04 2.50 10.78
CA HIS A 110 5.08 3.54 9.76
C HIS A 110 4.80 2.89 8.41
N ILE A 111 3.76 3.34 7.72
CA ILE A 111 3.33 2.79 6.43
C ILE A 111 3.77 3.79 5.36
N THR A 112 4.56 3.33 4.40
CA THR A 112 5.00 4.13 3.25
C THR A 112 4.49 3.49 1.97
N VAL A 113 3.86 4.29 1.13
CA VAL A 113 3.41 3.88 -0.21
C VAL A 113 3.96 4.88 -1.22
N ILE A 114 4.48 4.35 -2.32
CA ILE A 114 4.94 5.07 -3.49
C ILE A 114 4.13 4.56 -4.68
N VAL A 115 3.47 5.49 -5.36
CA VAL A 115 2.73 5.24 -6.59
C VAL A 115 3.53 5.78 -7.77
N GLU A 116 3.39 5.14 -8.92
CA GLU A 116 4.11 5.43 -10.15
C GLU A 116 3.11 5.47 -11.30
N SER A 117 3.24 6.44 -12.21
CA SER A 117 2.46 6.45 -13.44
C SER A 117 3.13 5.56 -14.47
N LEU A 118 2.40 4.55 -14.96
CA LEU A 118 2.85 3.74 -16.08
C LEU A 118 2.33 4.30 -17.40
N PRO A 119 3.11 4.23 -18.50
CA PRO A 119 2.61 4.62 -19.81
C PRO A 119 1.42 3.72 -20.21
N LYS A 120 0.37 4.32 -20.76
CA LYS A 120 -0.81 3.58 -21.24
C LYS A 120 -0.40 2.68 -22.40
N THR A 121 -0.31 1.38 -22.17
CA THR A 121 -0.15 0.40 -23.25
C THR A 121 -1.43 0.39 -24.09
N GLY A 122 -1.36 0.96 -25.28
CA GLY A 122 -2.48 1.03 -26.22
C GLY A 122 -3.08 -0.35 -26.49
N THR A 123 -4.41 -0.42 -26.42
CA THR A 123 -5.24 -1.60 -26.63
C THR A 123 -4.86 -2.30 -27.94
N SER A 124 -4.13 -3.42 -27.89
CA SER A 124 -3.87 -4.19 -29.10
C SER A 124 -5.19 -4.78 -29.59
N THR A 125 -5.72 -4.25 -30.68
CA THR A 125 -6.82 -4.85 -31.45
C THR A 125 -6.33 -6.20 -31.96
N ARG A 126 -6.55 -7.25 -31.15
CA ARG A 126 -6.16 -8.61 -31.47
C ARG A 126 -7.08 -9.12 -32.57
N ASN A 127 -6.63 -8.90 -33.81
CA ASN A 127 -7.21 -9.34 -35.07
C ASN A 127 -7.57 -10.83 -35.01
N ARG A 128 -8.85 -11.14 -34.73
CA ARG A 128 -9.39 -12.50 -34.78
C ARG A 128 -9.47 -12.91 -36.24
N ARG A 129 -8.39 -13.49 -36.76
CA ARG A 129 -8.36 -14.15 -38.07
C ARG A 129 -9.47 -15.20 -38.10
N LYS A 130 -10.42 -14.94 -38.99
CA LYS A 130 -11.55 -15.76 -39.41
C LYS A 130 -11.00 -17.12 -39.86
N GLY A 131 -11.10 -18.13 -39.00
CA GLY A 131 -10.87 -19.52 -39.38
C GLY A 131 -11.91 -19.89 -40.42
N SER A 132 -11.45 -20.01 -41.66
CA SER A 132 -12.21 -20.35 -42.85
C SER A 132 -12.87 -21.71 -42.70
N ALA A 133 -14.13 -21.76 -43.10
CA ALA A 133 -14.90 -22.95 -43.38
C ALA A 133 -14.13 -23.90 -44.32
N GLN A 134 -14.06 -25.18 -43.94
CA GLN A 134 -14.24 -26.33 -44.83
C GLN A 134 -14.96 -27.41 -44.04
#